data_AF-A0ABD1P6V3-F1
#
_entry.id   AF-A0ABD1P6V3-F1
#
_cell.length_a   1.000
_cell.length_b   1.000
_cell.length_c   1.000
_cell.angle_alpha   90.00
_cell.angle_beta   90.00
_cell.angle_gamma   90.00
#
_symmetry.space_group_name_H-M   'P 1'
#
loop_
_entity.id
_entity.type
_entity.pdbx_description
1 polymer ?
#
loop_
_entity_poly.entity_id
_entity_poly.type
_entity_poly.pdbx_seq_one_letter_code
_entity_poly.pdbx_strand_id
1 'polypeptide(L)'
;MPKHFKTEENNLKEETETHLDGSKFNSGICGQIEKLVLCKRYREALELFEILECEGDNDVKCSTYDSLVSACIGLKSIRGVKRVFNYMLNSGFEPDLYIRNMVLLMHVKCGMMIDADAHRLFDTMPERNLVSWNIIIGGLVDVGDYVEAFRLFLMMWE
;
A
#
# COMPACT_ATOMS: atom_id res chain seq x y z
N MET A 1 -1.24 -56.43 -53.74
CA MET A 1 -2.66 -55.98 -53.79
C MET A 1 -2.85 -54.85 -52.80
N PRO A 2 -3.73 -53.87 -53.11
CA PRO A 2 -3.51 -52.42 -53.01
C PRO A 2 -4.34 -51.78 -51.87
N LYS A 3 -4.28 -50.48 -51.49
CA LYS A 3 -4.47 -49.25 -52.27
C LYS A 3 -4.00 -48.00 -51.47
N HIS A 4 -3.49 -47.01 -52.21
CA HIS A 4 -3.47 -45.59 -51.86
C HIS A 4 -4.86 -45.05 -51.47
N PHE A 5 -4.90 -44.03 -50.60
CA PHE A 5 -5.64 -42.78 -50.84
C PHE A 5 -5.02 -41.62 -50.05
N LYS A 6 -4.67 -40.54 -50.77
CA LYS A 6 -4.43 -39.19 -50.23
C LYS A 6 -5.77 -38.44 -50.24
N THR A 7 -6.02 -37.60 -49.24
CA THR A 7 -6.78 -36.33 -49.33
C THR A 7 -6.48 -35.56 -48.04
N GLU A 8 -5.64 -34.52 -48.06
CA GLU A 8 -5.96 -33.10 -48.31
C GLU A 8 -7.05 -32.49 -47.41
N GLU A 9 -6.60 -31.48 -46.65
CA GLU A 9 -7.27 -30.28 -46.13
C GLU A 9 -8.60 -30.40 -45.36
N ASN A 10 -8.57 -29.95 -44.11
CA ASN A 10 -9.33 -28.75 -43.73
C ASN A 10 -8.81 -28.12 -42.44
N ASN A 11 -8.41 -26.85 -42.57
CA ASN A 11 -8.36 -25.85 -41.51
C ASN A 11 -9.68 -25.83 -40.73
N LEU A 12 -9.61 -25.63 -39.41
CA LEU A 12 -10.45 -24.68 -38.66
C LEU A 12 -10.06 -24.69 -37.17
N LYS A 13 -9.24 -23.70 -36.79
CA LYS A 13 -9.35 -22.86 -35.60
C LYS A 13 -9.71 -23.51 -34.25
N GLU A 14 -8.73 -23.53 -33.36
CA GLU A 14 -8.87 -23.14 -31.94
C GLU A 14 -7.58 -22.36 -31.60
N GLU A 15 -7.46 -21.11 -32.05
CA GLU A 15 -7.70 -19.91 -31.23
C GLU A 15 -7.04 -19.98 -29.84
N THR A 16 -5.73 -19.71 -29.83
CA THR A 16 -5.06 -18.77 -28.93
C THR A 16 -5.73 -18.49 -27.57
N GLU A 17 -5.44 -19.31 -26.57
CA GLU A 17 -5.29 -18.78 -25.21
C GLU A 17 -3.89 -18.18 -25.09
N THR A 18 -3.78 -16.91 -25.50
CA THR A 18 -2.69 -16.08 -25.02
C THR A 18 -2.88 -15.92 -23.52
N HIS A 19 -2.11 -16.67 -22.73
CA HIS A 19 -1.78 -16.28 -21.36
C HIS A 19 -1.18 -14.87 -21.45
N LEU A 20 -2.05 -13.85 -21.35
CA LEU A 20 -1.65 -12.48 -21.13
C LEU A 20 -0.97 -12.48 -19.77
N ASP A 21 0.35 -12.38 -19.81
CA ASP A 21 1.22 -12.24 -18.65
C ASP A 21 0.66 -11.15 -17.72
N GLY A 22 -0.03 -11.55 -16.64
CA GLY A 22 -0.64 -10.64 -15.67
C GLY A 22 0.37 -9.64 -15.13
N SER A 23 1.66 -10.01 -15.11
CA SER A 23 2.78 -9.12 -14.78
C SER A 23 2.84 -7.87 -15.66
N LYS A 24 2.60 -7.97 -16.98
CA LYS A 24 2.64 -6.81 -17.89
C LYS A 24 1.46 -5.87 -17.73
N PHE A 25 0.27 -6.41 -17.50
CA PHE A 25 -0.93 -5.60 -17.26
C PHE A 25 -0.81 -4.87 -15.92
N ASN A 26 -0.27 -5.55 -14.90
CA ASN A 26 -0.21 -5.04 -13.52
C ASN A 26 0.96 -4.07 -13.33
N SER A 27 2.09 -4.29 -14.04
CA SER A 27 3.09 -3.24 -14.23
C SER A 27 2.49 -1.99 -14.91
N GLY A 28 1.47 -2.15 -15.74
CA GLY A 28 0.71 -1.05 -16.34
C GLY A 28 -0.13 -0.29 -15.32
N ILE A 29 -0.86 -0.99 -14.45
CA ILE A 29 -1.68 -0.38 -13.38
C ILE A 29 -0.78 0.38 -12.40
N CYS A 30 0.29 -0.24 -11.91
CA CYS A 30 1.25 0.39 -10.99
C CYS A 30 1.84 1.68 -11.59
N GLY A 31 2.27 1.65 -12.86
CA GLY A 31 2.77 2.84 -13.54
C GLY A 31 1.71 3.93 -13.74
N GLN A 32 0.45 3.56 -13.93
CA GLN A 32 -0.66 4.53 -14.00
C GLN A 32 -0.94 5.17 -12.63
N ILE A 33 -0.93 4.39 -11.55
CA ILE A 33 -1.07 4.89 -10.18
C ILE A 33 0.00 5.94 -9.89
N GLU A 34 1.28 5.60 -10.13
CA GLU A 34 2.42 6.51 -9.92
C GLU A 34 2.23 7.82 -10.71
N LYS A 35 1.84 7.72 -11.99
CA LYS A 35 1.56 8.89 -12.83
C LYS A 35 0.40 9.74 -12.32
N LEU A 36 -0.70 9.12 -11.88
CA LEU A 36 -1.87 9.83 -11.35
C LEU A 36 -1.54 10.60 -10.07
N VAL A 37 -0.72 10.01 -9.19
CA VAL A 37 -0.25 10.66 -7.96
C VAL A 37 0.63 11.87 -8.28
N LEU A 38 1.54 11.76 -9.26
CA LEU A 38 2.31 12.91 -9.74
C LEU A 38 1.42 14.05 -10.28
N CYS A 39 0.30 13.71 -10.92
CA CYS A 39 -0.71 14.68 -11.36
C CYS A 39 -1.67 15.14 -10.24
N LYS A 40 -1.45 14.76 -8.98
CA LYS A 40 -2.33 15.03 -7.82
C LYS A 40 -3.76 14.50 -7.98
N ARG A 41 -3.97 13.52 -8.86
CA ARG A 41 -5.26 12.84 -9.08
C ARG A 41 -5.40 11.68 -8.09
N TYR A 42 -5.34 11.99 -6.80
CA TYR A 42 -5.24 10.99 -5.74
C TYR A 42 -6.45 10.05 -5.67
N ARG A 43 -7.66 10.56 -5.92
CA ARG A 43 -8.87 9.73 -5.87
C ARG A 43 -8.83 8.62 -6.92
N GLU A 44 -8.46 8.97 -8.14
CA GLU A 44 -8.36 8.01 -9.25
C GLU A 44 -7.22 7.01 -9.04
N ALA A 45 -6.09 7.46 -8.46
CA ALA A 45 -5.02 6.55 -8.07
C ALA A 45 -5.52 5.51 -7.06
N LEU A 46 -6.38 5.90 -6.11
CA LEU A 46 -6.99 4.97 -5.15
C LEU A 46 -8.09 4.10 -5.77
N GLU A 47 -8.81 4.56 -6.80
CA GLU A 47 -9.75 3.73 -7.56
C GLU A 47 -9.01 2.60 -8.30
N LEU A 48 -7.86 2.91 -8.93
CA LEU A 48 -7.00 1.90 -9.54
C LEU A 48 -6.40 0.93 -8.50
N PHE A 49 -6.14 1.41 -7.29
CA PHE A 49 -5.70 0.55 -6.19
C PHE A 49 -6.78 -0.46 -5.78
N GLU A 50 -8.07 -0.12 -5.83
CA GLU A 50 -9.13 -1.09 -5.51
C GLU A 50 -9.16 -2.26 -6.51
N ILE A 51 -8.84 -1.98 -7.78
CA ILE A 51 -8.68 -3.01 -8.81
C ILE A 51 -7.47 -3.88 -8.49
N LEU A 52 -6.33 -3.25 -8.15
CA LEU A 52 -5.10 -3.95 -7.77
C LEU A 52 -5.31 -4.88 -6.55
N GLU A 53 -6.09 -4.45 -5.55
CA GLU A 53 -6.39 -5.26 -4.36
C GLU A 53 -7.25 -6.49 -4.67
N CYS A 54 -8.18 -6.40 -5.62
CA CYS A 54 -9.05 -7.52 -6.01
C CYS A 54 -8.30 -8.65 -6.72
N GLU A 55 -7.19 -8.35 -7.40
CA GLU A 55 -6.44 -9.33 -8.19
C GLU A 55 -5.48 -10.19 -7.36
N GLY A 56 -5.09 -9.74 -6.16
CA GLY A 56 -4.57 -10.60 -5.08
C GLY A 56 -3.15 -11.16 -5.21
N ASP A 57 -2.49 -11.10 -6.36
CA ASP A 57 -1.14 -11.67 -6.55
C ASP A 57 -0.29 -10.78 -7.49
N ASN A 58 0.41 -9.80 -6.91
CA ASN A 58 1.08 -8.73 -7.65
C ASN A 58 2.48 -8.43 -7.10
N ASP A 59 3.49 -8.38 -7.99
CA ASP A 59 4.82 -7.83 -7.72
C ASP A 59 4.75 -6.29 -7.65
N VAL A 60 4.14 -5.78 -6.57
CA VAL A 60 4.00 -4.34 -6.34
C VAL A 60 5.32 -3.78 -5.83
N LYS A 61 5.84 -2.78 -6.55
CA LYS A 61 7.10 -2.13 -6.22
C LYS A 61 6.93 -1.13 -5.07
N CYS A 62 8.02 -0.88 -4.33
CA CYS A 62 8.07 0.13 -3.29
C CYS A 62 7.57 1.52 -3.77
N SER A 63 7.92 1.92 -5.00
CA SER A 63 7.49 3.19 -5.61
C SER A 63 5.98 3.35 -5.73
N THR A 64 5.27 2.23 -5.96
CA THR A 64 3.82 2.22 -6.05
C THR A 64 3.21 2.38 -4.65
N TYR A 65 3.77 1.72 -3.63
CA TYR A 65 3.35 1.92 -2.24
C TYR A 65 3.58 3.35 -1.76
N ASP A 66 4.74 3.94 -2.03
CA ASP A 66 5.03 5.35 -1.71
C ASP A 66 4.02 6.30 -2.36
N SER A 67 3.66 6.02 -3.61
CA SER A 67 2.65 6.79 -4.35
C SER A 67 1.26 6.66 -3.72
N LEU A 68 0.86 5.45 -3.35
CA LEU A 68 -0.43 5.17 -2.71
C LEU A 68 -0.52 5.81 -1.31
N VAL A 69 0.53 5.72 -0.51
CA VAL A 69 0.64 6.39 0.80
C VAL A 69 0.56 7.90 0.61
N SER A 70 1.28 8.46 -0.35
CA SER A 70 1.23 9.89 -0.69
C SER A 70 -0.17 10.34 -1.11
N ALA A 71 -0.88 9.53 -1.91
CA ALA A 71 -2.27 9.79 -2.29
C ALA A 71 -3.20 9.81 -1.06
N CYS A 72 -3.01 8.86 -0.15
CA CYS A 72 -3.78 8.77 1.09
C CYS A 72 -3.53 9.98 1.99
N ILE A 73 -2.27 10.42 2.13
CA ILE A 73 -1.91 11.64 2.87
C ILE A 73 -2.54 12.87 2.20
N GLY A 74 -2.43 13.00 0.89
CA GLY A 74 -3.00 14.10 0.10
C GLY A 74 -4.52 14.23 0.24
N LEU A 75 -5.21 13.09 0.42
CA LEU A 75 -6.66 13.02 0.67
C LEU A 75 -7.02 13.02 2.16
N LYS A 76 -6.04 12.99 3.07
CA LYS A 76 -6.24 12.77 4.52
C LYS A 76 -7.09 11.52 4.80
N SER A 77 -6.92 10.48 3.99
CA SER A 77 -7.71 9.24 4.05
C SER A 77 -7.06 8.21 4.97
N ILE A 78 -7.45 8.20 6.25
CA ILE A 78 -7.00 7.17 7.21
C ILE A 78 -7.42 5.76 6.78
N ARG A 79 -8.61 5.63 6.17
CA ARG A 79 -9.08 4.35 5.64
C ARG A 79 -8.20 3.86 4.49
N GLY A 80 -7.78 4.78 3.60
CA GLY A 80 -6.91 4.46 2.48
C GLY A 80 -5.54 3.97 2.94
N VAL A 81 -4.90 4.69 3.87
CA VAL A 81 -3.56 4.31 4.34
C VAL A 81 -3.59 2.96 5.09
N LYS A 82 -4.66 2.66 5.85
CA LYS A 82 -4.85 1.35 6.50
C LYS A 82 -4.96 0.22 5.48
N ARG A 83 -5.71 0.42 4.38
CA ARG A 83 -5.83 -0.57 3.29
C ARG A 83 -4.47 -0.85 2.63
N VAL A 84 -3.78 0.21 2.23
CA VAL A 84 -2.44 0.11 1.59
C VAL A 84 -1.47 -0.61 2.51
N PHE A 85 -1.41 -0.24 3.80
CA PHE A 85 -0.52 -0.86 4.77
C PHE A 85 -0.83 -2.35 4.99
N ASN A 86 -2.11 -2.71 5.12
CA ASN A 86 -2.51 -4.12 5.24
C ASN A 86 -2.20 -4.92 3.97
N TYR A 87 -2.41 -4.34 2.80
CA TYR A 87 -2.08 -4.99 1.53
C TYR A 87 -0.57 -5.23 1.38
N MET A 88 0.27 -4.28 1.79
CA MET A 88 1.73 -4.47 1.87
C MET A 88 2.09 -5.67 2.75
N LEU A 89 1.54 -5.74 3.96
CA LEU A 89 1.82 -6.85 4.90
C LEU A 89 1.34 -8.20 4.34
N ASN A 90 0.15 -8.23 3.74
CA ASN A 90 -0.44 -9.45 3.19
C ASN A 90 0.30 -9.95 1.94
N SER A 91 0.95 -9.04 1.18
CA SER A 91 1.81 -9.40 0.05
C SER A 91 3.24 -9.80 0.48
N GLY A 92 3.53 -9.83 1.78
CA GLY A 92 4.86 -10.14 2.31
C GLY A 92 5.88 -9.00 2.12
N PHE A 93 5.43 -7.80 1.73
CA PHE A 93 6.27 -6.63 1.65
C PHE A 93 6.44 -6.03 3.05
N GLU A 94 7.69 -5.94 3.51
CA GLU A 94 8.02 -5.37 4.82
C GLU A 94 8.06 -3.83 4.73
N PRO A 95 7.14 -3.10 5.41
CA PRO A 95 7.13 -1.64 5.37
C PRO A 95 8.36 -1.06 6.08
N ASP A 96 9.02 -0.13 5.42
CA ASP A 96 10.15 0.58 6.00
C ASP A 96 9.72 1.57 7.10
N LEU A 97 10.72 2.14 7.79
CA LEU A 97 10.49 3.12 8.85
C LEU A 97 9.75 4.37 8.35
N TYR A 98 9.94 4.75 7.09
CA TYR A 98 9.26 5.90 6.50
C TYR A 98 7.75 5.66 6.38
N ILE A 99 7.34 4.54 5.77
CA ILE A 99 5.92 4.19 5.60
C ILE A 99 5.25 4.02 6.97
N ARG A 100 5.91 3.34 7.92
CA ARG A 100 5.40 3.19 9.29
C ARG A 100 5.17 4.54 9.98
N ASN A 101 6.11 5.48 9.83
CA ASN A 101 5.95 6.84 10.34
C ASN A 101 4.82 7.60 9.66
N MET A 102 4.62 7.44 8.34
CA MET A 102 3.51 8.06 7.62
C MET A 102 2.15 7.52 8.08
N VAL A 103 2.03 6.21 8.26
CA VAL A 103 0.82 5.58 8.77
C VAL A 103 0.55 6.09 10.19
N LEU A 104 1.55 6.08 11.07
CA LEU A 104 1.45 6.62 12.44
C LEU A 104 0.99 8.09 12.44
N LEU A 105 1.58 8.93 11.58
CA LEU A 105 1.20 10.32 11.43
C LEU A 105 -0.27 10.47 11.01
N MET A 106 -0.74 9.62 10.10
CA MET A 106 -2.12 9.63 9.62
C MET A 106 -3.11 9.25 10.73
N HIS A 107 -2.76 8.30 11.61
CA HIS A 107 -3.55 8.00 12.79
C HIS A 107 -3.66 9.19 13.74
N VAL A 108 -2.54 9.88 14.00
CA VAL A 108 -2.49 11.02 14.93
C VAL A 108 -3.18 12.28 14.37
N LYS A 109 -2.94 12.63 13.09
CA LYS A 109 -3.35 13.93 12.53
C LYS A 109 -4.66 13.92 11.75
N CYS A 110 -5.06 12.77 11.21
CA CYS A 110 -6.27 12.66 10.37
C CYS A 110 -7.37 11.82 11.02
N GLY A 111 -7.03 10.99 12.02
CA GLY A 111 -7.98 10.44 12.97
C GLY A 111 -8.25 11.49 14.04
N MET A 112 -9.51 11.75 14.37
CA MET A 112 -9.79 12.55 15.56
C MET A 112 -9.33 11.75 16.78
N MET A 113 -8.25 12.21 17.41
CA MET A 113 -7.54 11.62 18.55
C MET A 113 -6.62 10.44 18.19
N ILE A 114 -5.54 10.30 18.97
CA ILE A 114 -4.75 9.06 19.03
C ILE A 114 -5.72 7.91 19.27
N ASP A 115 -5.88 7.05 18.26
CA ASP A 115 -6.62 5.81 18.41
C ASP A 115 -5.71 4.72 18.98
N ALA A 116 -6.32 3.64 19.50
CA ALA A 116 -5.56 2.49 20.01
C ALA A 116 -4.67 1.84 18.93
N ASP A 117 -4.97 2.08 17.65
CA ASP A 117 -4.17 1.60 16.54
C ASP A 117 -2.85 2.37 16.40
N ALA A 118 -2.80 3.67 16.71
CA ALA A 118 -1.55 4.45 16.74
C ALA A 118 -0.56 3.88 17.76
N HIS A 119 -1.01 3.63 18.99
CA HIS A 119 -0.20 3.00 20.03
C HIS A 119 0.26 1.61 19.61
N ARG A 120 -0.66 0.76 19.14
CA ARG A 120 -0.32 -0.60 18.69
C ARG A 120 0.69 -0.57 17.54
N LEU A 121 0.52 0.33 16.57
CA LEU A 121 1.48 0.49 15.49
C LEU A 121 2.84 0.91 16.05
N PHE A 122 2.88 1.95 16.87
CA PHE A 122 4.11 2.44 17.49
C PHE A 122 4.82 1.34 18.29
N ASP A 123 4.10 0.56 19.11
CA ASP A 123 4.64 -0.53 19.95
C ASP A 123 5.15 -1.73 19.13
N THR A 124 4.60 -1.94 17.93
CA THR A 124 5.01 -3.04 17.03
C THR A 124 6.11 -2.64 16.03
N MET A 125 6.54 -1.36 16.01
CA MET A 125 7.65 -0.95 15.14
C MET A 125 8.97 -1.62 15.57
N PRO A 126 9.70 -2.27 14.64
CA PRO A 126 10.98 -2.90 14.95
C PRO A 126 12.05 -1.86 15.32
N GLU A 127 12.01 -0.72 14.65
CA GLU A 127 12.89 0.42 14.90
C GLU A 127 12.05 1.70 15.01
N ARG A 128 12.52 2.65 15.83
CA ARG A 128 11.87 3.95 16.03
C ARG A 128 12.95 5.02 15.99
N ASN A 129 12.67 6.12 15.30
CA ASN A 129 13.55 7.29 15.28
C ASN A 129 12.87 8.50 15.91
N LEU A 130 13.59 9.63 15.95
CA LEU A 130 13.07 10.90 16.46
C LEU A 130 11.72 11.27 15.82
N VAL A 131 11.49 10.93 14.56
CA VAL A 131 10.22 11.20 13.87
C VAL A 131 9.09 10.37 14.48
N SER A 132 9.29 9.05 14.68
CA SER A 132 8.31 8.16 15.31
C SER A 132 7.89 8.68 16.69
N TRP A 133 8.87 9.02 17.53
CA TRP A 133 8.64 9.54 18.88
C TRP A 133 7.91 10.89 18.88
N ASN A 134 8.34 11.83 18.03
CA ASN A 134 7.71 13.14 17.94
C ASN A 134 6.25 13.06 17.47
N ILE A 135 5.92 12.11 16.58
CA ILE A 135 4.54 11.92 16.13
C ILE A 135 3.64 11.49 17.29
N ILE A 136 4.03 10.44 18.03
CA ILE A 136 3.18 9.92 19.11
C ILE A 136 3.11 10.88 20.31
N ILE A 137 4.23 11.47 20.72
CA ILE A 137 4.28 12.45 21.81
C ILE A 137 3.46 13.69 21.45
N GLY A 138 3.62 14.21 20.23
CA GLY A 138 2.85 15.37 19.76
C GLY A 138 1.34 15.08 19.76
N GLY A 139 0.93 13.90 19.30
CA GLY A 139 -0.46 13.50 19.35
C GLY A 139 -1.03 13.40 20.77
N LEU A 140 -0.24 12.90 21.74
CA LEU A 140 -0.66 12.78 23.14
C LEU A 140 -0.86 14.16 23.77
N VAL A 141 0.05 15.08 23.47
CA VAL A 141 -0.05 16.50 23.87
C VAL A 141 -1.31 17.14 23.28
N ASP A 142 -1.62 16.88 22.01
CA ASP A 142 -2.80 17.44 21.33
C ASP A 142 -4.13 16.96 21.94
N VAL A 143 -4.18 15.72 22.48
CA VAL A 143 -5.36 15.19 23.18
C VAL A 143 -5.37 15.44 24.69
N GLY A 144 -4.31 16.06 25.22
CA GLY A 144 -4.18 16.41 26.64
C GLY A 144 -3.67 15.30 27.56
N ASP A 145 -3.17 14.19 27.01
CA ASP A 145 -2.53 13.12 27.79
C ASP A 145 -1.05 13.43 28.05
N TYR A 146 -0.81 14.44 28.88
CA TYR A 146 0.54 14.91 29.19
C TYR A 146 1.34 13.91 30.02
N VAL A 147 0.66 13.02 30.77
CA VAL A 147 1.32 12.00 31.61
C VAL A 147 1.98 10.98 30.71
N GLU A 148 1.24 10.44 29.74
CA GLU A 148 1.80 9.48 28.79
C GLU A 148 2.80 10.13 27.84
N ALA A 149 2.54 11.36 27.41
CA ALA A 149 3.48 12.12 26.58
C ALA A 149 4.85 12.29 27.28
N PHE A 150 4.85 12.65 28.56
CA PHE A 150 6.07 12.81 29.34
C PHE A 150 6.77 11.48 29.60
N ARG A 151 6.00 10.40 29.84
CA ARG A 151 6.54 9.04 29.98
C ARG A 151 7.27 8.59 28.72
N LEU A 152 6.65 8.74 27.55
CA LEU A 152 7.28 8.41 26.26
C LEU A 152 8.48 9.31 25.95
N PHE A 153 8.42 10.59 26.31
CA PHE A 153 9.56 11.49 26.18
C PHE A 153 10.78 11.02 26.98
N LEU A 154 10.60 10.51 28.21
CA LEU A 154 11.71 9.97 29.00
C LEU A 154 12.27 8.67 28.40
N MET A 155 11.39 7.76 27.99
CA MET A 155 11.80 6.50 27.35
C MET A 155 12.58 6.69 26.04
N MET A 156 12.34 7.78 25.34
CA MET A 156 13.03 8.11 24.09
C MET A 156 14.55 8.26 24.26
N TRP A 157 15.02 8.58 25.47
CA TRP A 157 16.43 8.85 25.79
C TRP A 157 17.10 7.78 26.66
N GLU A 158 16.38 6.71 27.01
CA GLU A 158 16.93 5.51 27.66
C GLU A 158 17.50 4.53 26.62
#